data_AF-A0A139HZ61-F1
#
_entry.id   AF-A0A139HZ61-F1
#
_cell.length_a   1.000
_cell.length_b   1.000
_cell.length_c   1.000
_cell.angle_alpha   90.00
_cell.angle_beta   90.00
_cell.angle_gamma   90.00
#
_symmetry.space_group_name_H-M   'P 1'
#
loop_
_entity.id
_entity.type
_entity.pdbx_description
1 polymer ?
#
loop_
_entity_poly.entity_id
_entity_poly.type
_entity_poly.pdbx_seq_one_letter_code
_entity_poly.pdbx_strand_id
1 'polypeptide(L)'
;MLDDDPQVIEAMLYYLYNFDYGDFSNSPEHVSAIVMDVKMFIIADKYNIKTLMDLAAEKFEVRCREQWREAGFADAIKEVYTAVPGHDDRLKRTIIDIVQENAVQLFDGNNEVSPNFARTARELAEFSADMSKILAIEGTGSMQTYKCPSGGEVFYMSTPTPKNFGCPSGCYGSQTQSWWKPHMQR
;
A
#
# COMPACT_ATOMS: atom_id res chain seq x y z
N MET A 1 -31.20 12.28 -1.27
CA MET A 1 -30.11 12.90 -0.51
C MET A 1 -29.78 11.92 0.58
N LEU A 2 -28.63 11.24 0.50
CA LEU A 2 -28.14 10.50 1.65
C LEU A 2 -27.71 11.57 2.66
N ASP A 3 -28.36 11.59 3.82
CA ASP A 3 -27.94 12.46 4.91
C ASP A 3 -26.52 12.08 5.29
N ASP A 4 -25.65 13.08 5.35
CA ASP A 4 -24.26 12.87 5.79
C ASP A 4 -24.25 12.37 7.23
N ASP A 5 -23.30 11.48 7.51
CA ASP A 5 -23.11 10.92 8.85
C ASP A 5 -22.95 12.07 9.88
N PRO A 6 -23.86 12.19 10.87
CA PRO A 6 -23.82 13.28 11.85
C PRO A 6 -22.48 13.39 12.55
N GLN A 7 -21.79 12.27 12.77
CA GLN A 7 -20.48 12.23 13.40
C GLN A 7 -19.41 12.91 12.53
N VAL A 8 -19.47 12.70 11.21
CA VAL A 8 -18.53 13.30 10.25
C VAL A 8 -18.81 14.79 10.08
N ILE A 9 -20.09 15.19 10.09
CA ILE A 9 -20.48 16.60 10.06
C ILE A 9 -20.01 17.33 11.32
N GLU A 10 -20.19 16.73 12.49
CA GLU A 10 -19.69 17.28 13.75
C GLU A 10 -18.16 17.44 13.71
N ALA A 11 -17.45 16.44 13.20
CA ALA A 11 -16.01 16.49 13.02
C ALA A 11 -15.55 17.60 12.06
N MET A 12 -16.26 17.76 10.93
CA MET A 12 -16.00 18.83 9.98
C MET A 12 -16.27 20.21 10.59
N LEU A 13 -17.37 20.38 11.33
CA LEU A 13 -17.65 21.63 12.04
C LEU A 13 -16.56 21.91 13.08
N TYR A 14 -16.14 20.91 13.85
CA TYR A 14 -15.06 21.06 14.82
C TYR A 14 -13.75 21.52 14.15
N TYR A 15 -13.41 20.94 13.00
CA TYR A 15 -12.28 21.40 12.19
C TYR A 15 -12.40 22.87 11.77
N LEU A 16 -13.57 23.32 11.31
CA LEU A 16 -13.74 24.71 10.87
C LEU A 16 -13.46 25.74 11.99
N TYR A 17 -13.62 25.35 13.26
CA TYR A 17 -13.31 26.21 14.40
C TYR A 17 -11.90 26.01 14.97
N ASN A 18 -11.31 24.81 14.84
CA ASN A 18 -10.07 24.45 15.53
C ASN A 18 -8.89 24.12 14.61
N PHE A 19 -9.12 24.07 13.28
CA PHE A 19 -8.19 23.62 12.26
C PHE A 19 -7.68 22.18 12.41
N ASP A 20 -8.33 21.39 13.27
CA ASP A 20 -8.09 19.97 13.47
C ASP A 20 -9.43 19.28 13.80
N TYR A 21 -9.65 18.06 13.33
CA TYR A 21 -10.84 17.27 13.64
C TYR A 21 -10.57 16.20 14.72
N GLY A 22 -9.56 16.32 15.58
CA GLY A 22 -9.31 15.44 16.72
C GLY A 22 -9.20 13.94 16.42
N ASP A 23 -9.12 13.15 17.49
CA ASP A 23 -9.22 11.68 17.47
C ASP A 23 -10.63 11.27 17.92
N PHE A 24 -11.62 11.40 17.04
CA PHE A 24 -13.02 10.99 17.30
C PHE A 24 -13.19 9.47 17.53
N SER A 25 -12.11 8.68 17.56
CA SER A 25 -12.08 7.22 17.62
C SER A 25 -12.02 6.62 19.02
N ASN A 26 -12.01 7.43 20.08
CA ASN A 26 -11.80 6.93 21.44
C ASN A 26 -13.05 6.31 22.10
N SER A 27 -14.18 6.26 21.41
CA SER A 27 -15.39 5.61 21.90
C SER A 27 -15.78 4.41 21.03
N PRO A 28 -16.17 3.27 21.61
CA PRO A 28 -16.54 2.06 20.87
C PRO A 28 -17.80 2.21 20.01
N GLU A 29 -18.59 3.27 20.21
CA GLU A 29 -19.74 3.61 19.36
C GLU A 29 -19.34 4.36 18.08
N HIS A 30 -18.08 4.82 18.01
CA HIS A 30 -17.59 5.67 16.95
C HIS A 30 -16.89 4.84 15.87
N VAL A 31 -16.97 5.35 14.64
CA VAL A 31 -16.21 4.82 13.51
C VAL A 31 -14.72 4.77 13.87
N SER A 32 -14.02 3.72 13.42
CA SER A 32 -12.58 3.59 13.65
C SER A 32 -11.83 4.80 13.11
N ALA A 33 -10.72 5.16 13.75
CA ALA A 33 -9.96 6.36 13.45
C ALA A 33 -9.57 6.43 11.96
N ILE A 34 -8.99 5.34 11.46
CA ILE A 34 -8.57 5.22 10.06
C ILE A 34 -9.73 5.37 9.06
N VAL A 35 -10.94 4.88 9.39
CA VAL A 35 -12.13 5.06 8.53
C VAL A 35 -12.68 6.50 8.65
N MET A 36 -12.59 7.12 9.83
CA MET A 36 -12.93 8.53 10.01
C MET A 36 -12.10 9.43 9.10
N ASP A 37 -10.79 9.17 8.94
CA ASP A 37 -9.94 9.96 8.04
C ASP A 37 -10.41 9.86 6.58
N VAL A 38 -10.83 8.67 6.12
CA VAL A 38 -11.41 8.48 4.79
C VAL A 38 -12.73 9.25 4.64
N LYS A 39 -13.61 9.18 5.65
CA LYS A 39 -14.89 9.91 5.64
C LYS A 39 -14.68 11.42 5.64
N MET A 40 -13.69 11.91 6.40
CA MET A 40 -13.31 13.32 6.44
C MET A 40 -12.76 13.80 5.10
N PHE A 41 -12.00 12.95 4.41
CA PHE A 41 -11.58 13.24 3.04
C PHE A 41 -12.76 13.40 2.09
N ILE A 42 -13.72 12.46 2.12
CA ILE A 42 -14.90 12.45 1.24
C ILE A 42 -15.76 13.70 1.50
N ILE A 43 -16.02 14.03 2.77
CA ILE A 43 -16.83 15.21 3.09
C ILE A 43 -16.12 16.50 2.72
N ALA A 44 -14.81 16.57 2.90
CA ALA A 44 -14.02 17.72 2.51
C ALA A 44 -14.02 17.93 1.00
N ASP A 45 -13.98 16.86 0.19
CA ASP A 45 -14.16 16.96 -1.26
C ASP A 45 -15.57 17.45 -1.61
N LYS A 46 -16.61 16.87 -1.00
CA LYS A 46 -18.01 17.26 -1.19
C LYS A 46 -18.27 18.74 -0.93
N TYR A 47 -17.69 19.30 0.13
CA TYR A 47 -17.82 20.72 0.50
C TYR A 47 -16.68 21.61 -0.02
N ASN A 48 -15.78 21.05 -0.84
CA ASN A 48 -14.64 21.76 -1.45
C ASN A 48 -13.71 22.45 -0.44
N ILE A 49 -13.44 21.79 0.68
CA ILE A 49 -12.56 22.25 1.77
C ILE A 49 -11.18 21.59 1.59
N LYS A 50 -10.38 22.13 0.66
CA LYS A 50 -9.08 21.52 0.28
C LYS A 50 -8.11 21.31 1.45
N THR A 51 -8.05 22.23 2.40
CA THR A 51 -7.14 22.11 3.56
C THR A 51 -7.53 20.96 4.49
N LEU A 52 -8.82 20.63 4.57
CA LEU A 52 -9.32 19.48 5.34
C LEU A 52 -9.04 18.18 4.59
N MET A 53 -9.23 18.19 3.27
CA MET A 53 -8.82 17.11 2.39
C MET A 53 -7.34 16.76 2.60
N ASP A 54 -6.45 17.75 2.61
CA ASP A 54 -5.01 17.56 2.80
C ASP A 54 -4.68 17.01 4.20
N LEU A 55 -5.27 17.58 5.25
CA LEU A 55 -5.11 17.08 6.62
C LEU A 55 -5.60 15.63 6.77
N ALA A 56 -6.74 15.30 6.16
CA ALA A 56 -7.31 13.96 6.24
C ALA A 56 -6.43 12.91 5.55
N ALA A 57 -5.84 13.25 4.40
CA ALA A 57 -4.88 12.37 3.73
C ALA A 57 -3.61 12.15 4.54
N GLU A 58 -3.08 13.19 5.17
CA GLU A 58 -1.90 13.10 6.04
C GLU A 58 -2.16 12.19 7.26
N LYS A 59 -3.27 12.42 7.97
CA LYS A 59 -3.67 11.60 9.12
C LYS A 59 -3.91 10.14 8.71
N PHE A 60 -4.59 9.92 7.57
CA PHE A 60 -4.81 8.59 7.03
C PHE A 60 -3.50 7.85 6.77
N GLU A 61 -2.51 8.51 6.17
CA GLU A 61 -1.20 7.92 5.88
C GLU A 61 -0.46 7.50 7.15
N VAL A 62 -0.45 8.36 8.17
CA VAL A 62 0.14 8.05 9.47
C VAL A 62 -0.56 6.83 10.10
N ARG A 63 -1.90 6.84 10.14
CA ARG A 63 -2.65 5.74 10.75
C ARG A 63 -2.55 4.43 9.97
N CYS A 64 -2.45 4.46 8.64
CA CYS A 64 -2.18 3.25 7.87
C CYS A 64 -0.86 2.61 8.28
N ARG A 65 0.20 3.40 8.49
CA ARG A 65 1.51 2.86 8.95
C ARG A 65 1.45 2.23 10.33
N GLU A 66 0.65 2.78 11.22
CA GLU A 66 0.55 2.32 12.61
C GLU A 66 -0.44 1.16 12.77
N GLN A 67 -1.56 1.18 12.02
CA GLN A 67 -2.74 0.35 12.25
C GLN A 67 -3.04 -0.62 11.09
N TRP A 68 -2.10 -0.88 10.18
CA TRP A 68 -2.31 -1.82 9.06
C TRP A 68 -2.68 -3.25 9.51
N ARG A 69 -2.35 -3.61 10.76
CA ARG A 69 -2.68 -4.89 11.39
C ARG A 69 -4.07 -4.92 12.02
N GLU A 70 -4.76 -3.80 12.12
CA GLU A 70 -6.05 -3.73 12.80
C GLU A 70 -7.20 -4.00 11.82
N ALA A 71 -8.34 -4.46 12.34
CA ALA A 71 -9.53 -4.73 11.53
C ALA A 71 -9.99 -3.48 10.75
N GLY A 72 -9.80 -2.29 11.34
CA GLY A 72 -10.18 -1.02 10.72
C GLY A 72 -9.45 -0.72 9.41
N PHE A 73 -8.26 -1.28 9.18
CA PHE A 73 -7.54 -1.09 7.92
C PHE A 73 -8.29 -1.71 6.74
N ALA A 74 -8.82 -2.92 6.91
CA ALA A 74 -9.60 -3.58 5.86
C ALA A 74 -10.91 -2.85 5.55
N ASP A 75 -11.53 -2.24 6.56
CA ASP A 75 -12.72 -1.41 6.40
C ASP A 75 -12.40 -0.09 5.68
N ALA A 76 -11.26 0.53 6.00
CA ALA A 76 -10.81 1.74 5.32
C ALA A 76 -10.46 1.50 3.85
N ILE A 77 -9.84 0.36 3.50
CA ILE A 77 -9.63 -0.03 2.10
C ILE A 77 -10.96 -0.11 1.37
N LYS A 78 -11.97 -0.74 2.00
CA LYS A 78 -13.30 -0.83 1.40
C LYS A 78 -13.88 0.55 1.16
N GLU A 79 -13.86 1.42 2.16
CA GLU A 79 -14.38 2.78 2.05
C GLU A 79 -13.69 3.57 0.93
N VAL A 80 -12.35 3.51 0.84
CA VAL A 80 -11.58 4.21 -0.21
C VAL A 80 -11.98 3.74 -1.60
N TYR A 81 -12.08 2.42 -1.83
CA TYR A 81 -12.39 1.90 -3.16
C TYR A 81 -13.88 2.02 -3.53
N THR A 82 -14.79 2.24 -2.58
CA THR A 82 -16.22 2.36 -2.87
C THR A 82 -16.78 3.77 -2.85
N ALA A 83 -16.21 4.67 -2.04
CA ALA A 83 -16.82 5.96 -1.72
C ALA A 83 -15.94 7.18 -2.07
N VAL A 84 -14.62 7.00 -2.22
CA VAL A 84 -13.74 8.13 -2.61
C VAL A 84 -13.92 8.45 -4.10
N PRO A 85 -14.15 9.73 -4.46
CA PRO A 85 -14.25 10.15 -5.85
C PRO A 85 -12.99 9.83 -6.67
N GLY A 86 -13.18 9.32 -7.90
CA GLY A 86 -12.09 8.86 -8.76
C GLY A 86 -11.19 9.95 -9.37
N HIS A 87 -11.33 11.22 -9.00
CA HIS A 87 -10.43 12.29 -9.45
C HIS A 87 -9.20 12.46 -8.56
N ASP A 88 -9.17 11.85 -7.37
CA ASP A 88 -8.04 11.91 -6.45
C ASP A 88 -7.69 10.52 -5.89
N ASP A 89 -6.58 9.97 -6.40
CA ASP A 89 -6.10 8.63 -6.05
C ASP A 89 -5.13 8.60 -4.87
N ARG A 90 -4.91 9.70 -4.15
CA ARG A 90 -3.85 9.73 -3.10
C ARG A 90 -4.08 8.71 -2.00
N LEU A 91 -5.32 8.53 -1.53
CA LEU A 91 -5.62 7.49 -0.52
C LEU A 91 -5.42 6.07 -1.07
N LYS A 92 -5.75 5.84 -2.35
CA LYS A 92 -5.50 4.55 -3.01
C LYS A 92 -4.01 4.25 -3.07
N ARG A 93 -3.17 5.23 -3.42
CA ARG A 93 -1.71 5.09 -3.45
C ARG A 93 -1.16 4.77 -2.06
N THR A 94 -1.59 5.51 -1.04
CA THR A 94 -1.22 5.23 0.36
C THR A 94 -1.54 3.79 0.75
N ILE A 95 -2.75 3.29 0.44
CA ILE A 95 -3.12 1.89 0.71
C ILE A 95 -2.18 0.93 -0.01
N ILE A 96 -1.95 1.14 -1.30
CA ILE A 96 -1.11 0.27 -2.13
C ILE A 96 0.30 0.19 -1.55
N ASP A 97 0.92 1.33 -1.22
CA ASP A 97 2.27 1.40 -0.67
C ASP A 97 2.36 0.61 0.65
N ILE A 98 1.40 0.80 1.56
CA ILE A 98 1.37 0.12 2.86
C ILE A 98 1.15 -1.39 2.70
N VAL A 99 0.24 -1.79 1.81
CA VAL A 99 0.00 -3.21 1.53
C VAL A 99 1.24 -3.85 0.92
N GLN A 100 1.93 -3.15 0.02
CA GLN A 100 3.15 -3.62 -0.62
C GLN A 100 4.28 -3.83 0.38
N GLU A 101 4.54 -2.85 1.25
CA GLU A 101 5.55 -2.93 2.32
C GLU A 101 5.29 -4.11 3.28
N ASN A 102 4.01 -4.46 3.49
CA ASN A 102 3.59 -5.48 4.45
C ASN A 102 2.99 -6.74 3.79
N ALA A 103 3.19 -6.93 2.48
CA ALA A 103 2.47 -7.93 1.69
C ALA A 103 2.66 -9.35 2.22
N VAL A 104 3.88 -9.70 2.64
CA VAL A 104 4.19 -11.04 3.17
C VAL A 104 3.36 -11.35 4.42
N GLN A 105 3.16 -10.37 5.30
CA GLN A 105 2.40 -10.54 6.54
C GLN A 105 0.89 -10.47 6.30
N LEU A 106 0.45 -9.61 5.36
CA LEU A 106 -0.96 -9.45 5.02
C LEU A 106 -1.55 -10.61 4.22
N PHE A 107 -0.72 -11.30 3.42
CA PHE A 107 -1.13 -12.44 2.60
C PHE A 107 -0.68 -13.80 3.13
N ASP A 108 -0.11 -13.86 4.35
CA ASP A 108 0.24 -15.14 4.97
C ASP A 108 -1.01 -16.02 5.13
N GLY A 109 -0.90 -17.31 4.82
CA GLY A 109 -2.03 -18.25 4.85
C GLY A 109 -2.61 -18.47 6.25
N ASN A 110 -1.84 -18.14 7.29
CA ASN A 110 -2.23 -18.23 8.69
C ASN A 110 -2.80 -16.92 9.25
N ASN A 111 -3.28 -16.00 8.41
CA ASN A 111 -3.61 -14.60 8.73
C ASN A 111 -4.50 -14.40 9.99
N GLU A 112 -3.89 -14.43 11.17
CA GLU A 112 -4.47 -13.98 12.44
C GLU A 112 -4.42 -12.45 12.56
N VAL A 113 -3.60 -11.80 11.74
CA VAL A 113 -3.28 -10.37 11.82
C VAL A 113 -4.47 -9.53 11.34
N SER A 114 -5.05 -9.82 10.17
CA SER A 114 -6.27 -9.14 9.70
C SER A 114 -7.18 -10.11 8.93
N PRO A 115 -8.10 -10.81 9.62
CA PRO A 115 -8.99 -11.78 8.98
C PRO A 115 -9.89 -11.14 7.91
N ASN A 116 -10.21 -9.86 8.08
CA ASN A 116 -11.04 -9.11 7.14
C ASN A 116 -10.28 -8.71 5.86
N PHE A 117 -8.96 -8.56 5.91
CA PHE A 117 -8.17 -8.11 4.75
C PHE A 117 -8.29 -9.07 3.57
N ALA A 118 -8.14 -10.38 3.81
CA ALA A 118 -8.27 -11.39 2.76
C ALA A 118 -9.69 -11.43 2.16
N ARG A 119 -10.72 -11.12 2.94
CA ARG A 119 -12.09 -10.97 2.44
C ARG A 119 -12.22 -9.72 1.56
N THR A 120 -11.74 -8.57 2.03
CA THR A 120 -11.73 -7.31 1.27
C THR A 120 -11.02 -7.46 -0.08
N ALA A 121 -9.87 -8.15 -0.11
CA ALA A 121 -9.14 -8.45 -1.34
C ALA A 121 -9.98 -9.25 -2.35
N ARG A 122 -10.79 -10.22 -1.89
CA ARG A 122 -11.68 -11.00 -2.76
C ARG A 122 -12.93 -10.23 -3.21
N GLU A 123 -13.45 -9.34 -2.37
CA GLU A 123 -14.65 -8.56 -2.67
C GLU A 123 -14.38 -7.40 -3.64
N LEU A 124 -13.20 -6.77 -3.55
CA LEU A 124 -12.87 -5.57 -4.30
C LEU A 124 -11.97 -5.91 -5.49
N ALA A 125 -12.61 -6.15 -6.64
CA ALA A 125 -11.90 -6.48 -7.88
C ALA A 125 -10.92 -5.39 -8.33
N GLU A 126 -11.28 -4.11 -8.16
CA GLU A 126 -10.41 -2.98 -8.51
C GLU A 126 -9.14 -2.97 -7.65
N PHE A 127 -9.28 -3.13 -6.33
CA PHE A 127 -8.15 -3.23 -5.41
C PHE A 127 -7.23 -4.41 -5.77
N SER A 128 -7.79 -5.60 -6.01
CA SER A 128 -7.01 -6.75 -6.46
C SER A 128 -6.29 -6.53 -7.79
N ALA A 129 -6.92 -5.83 -8.74
CA ALA A 129 -6.32 -5.51 -10.03
C ALA A 129 -5.14 -4.54 -9.86
N ASP A 130 -5.28 -3.52 -9.02
CA ASP A 130 -4.22 -2.56 -8.76
C ASP A 130 -3.05 -3.19 -8.01
N MET A 131 -3.32 -4.02 -7.00
CA MET A 131 -2.27 -4.82 -6.34
C MET A 131 -1.54 -5.73 -7.34
N SER A 132 -2.27 -6.39 -8.24
CA SER A 132 -1.67 -7.25 -9.27
C SER A 132 -0.77 -6.49 -10.23
N LYS A 133 -1.15 -5.27 -10.64
CA LYS A 133 -0.31 -4.42 -11.50
C LYS A 133 0.98 -4.01 -10.80
N ILE A 134 0.89 -3.62 -9.53
CA ILE A 134 2.04 -3.15 -8.76
C ILE A 134 3.01 -4.30 -8.46
N LEU A 135 2.50 -5.46 -8.05
CA LEU A 135 3.31 -6.66 -7.88
C LEU A 135 3.92 -7.15 -9.19
N ALA A 136 3.22 -6.99 -10.32
CA ALA A 136 3.81 -7.27 -11.62
C ALA A 136 4.95 -6.31 -11.98
N ILE A 137 4.86 -5.03 -11.58
CA ILE A 137 5.93 -4.05 -11.79
C ILE A 137 7.14 -4.36 -10.90
N GLU A 138 6.96 -4.72 -9.63
CA GLU A 138 8.10 -5.08 -8.75
C GLU A 138 8.66 -6.48 -8.99
N GLY A 139 7.82 -7.42 -9.42
CA GLY A 139 8.24 -8.70 -10.00
C GLY A 139 9.05 -8.53 -11.29
N THR A 140 9.09 -7.32 -11.86
CA THR A 140 9.95 -6.92 -12.98
C THR A 140 11.16 -6.10 -12.56
N GLY A 141 11.70 -6.31 -11.37
CA GLY A 141 13.15 -6.39 -11.28
C GLY A 141 13.60 -7.56 -12.15
N SER A 142 13.63 -7.40 -13.49
CA SER A 142 13.90 -8.47 -14.44
C SER A 142 15.12 -9.24 -13.95
N MET A 143 14.89 -10.47 -13.47
CA MET A 143 15.99 -11.26 -12.98
C MET A 143 16.75 -11.70 -14.21
N GLN A 144 17.99 -11.22 -14.34
CA GLN A 144 18.89 -11.72 -15.36
C GLN A 144 19.51 -13.00 -14.83
N THR A 145 19.35 -14.06 -15.60
CA THR A 145 19.86 -15.38 -15.27
C THR A 145 21.26 -15.53 -15.85
N TYR A 146 22.23 -15.92 -15.02
CA TYR A 146 23.61 -16.13 -15.42
C TYR A 146 24.03 -17.57 -15.15
N LYS A 147 24.80 -18.17 -16.07
CA LYS A 147 25.36 -19.51 -15.91
C LYS A 147 26.86 -19.44 -15.59
N CYS A 148 27.27 -20.03 -14.48
CA CYS A 148 28.69 -20.07 -14.08
C CYS A 148 29.53 -20.93 -15.05
N PRO A 149 30.68 -20.46 -15.55
CA PRO A 149 31.52 -21.21 -16.50
C PRO A 149 32.17 -22.47 -15.92
N SER A 150 32.46 -22.49 -14.62
CA SER A 150 33.23 -23.55 -13.98
C SER A 150 32.36 -24.68 -13.41
N GLY A 151 31.12 -24.39 -13.02
CA GLY A 151 30.23 -25.34 -12.34
C GLY A 151 28.90 -25.58 -13.04
N GLY A 152 28.55 -24.77 -14.05
CA GLY A 152 27.25 -24.87 -14.72
C GLY A 152 26.04 -24.44 -13.88
N GLU A 153 26.25 -24.09 -12.60
CA GLU A 153 25.21 -23.57 -11.72
C GLU A 153 24.68 -22.23 -12.23
N VAL A 154 23.37 -22.09 -12.13
CA VAL A 154 22.62 -20.93 -12.59
C VAL A 154 22.28 -20.06 -11.39
N PHE A 155 22.54 -18.76 -11.49
CA PHE A 155 22.18 -17.81 -10.45
C PHE A 155 21.47 -16.59 -11.05
N TYR A 156 20.70 -15.90 -10.22
CA TYR A 156 19.84 -14.80 -10.61
C TYR A 156 20.35 -13.49 -10.03
N MET A 157 20.30 -12.42 -10.82
CA MET A 157 20.63 -11.06 -10.38
C MET A 157 19.47 -10.13 -10.70
N SER A 158 19.12 -9.27 -9.75
CA SER A 158 18.14 -8.21 -9.95
C SER A 158 18.63 -7.20 -11.00
N THR A 159 17.73 -6.67 -11.83
CA THR A 159 18.02 -5.48 -12.62
C THR A 159 17.62 -4.19 -11.89
N PRO A 160 18.46 -3.14 -11.94
CA PRO A 160 19.76 -3.09 -12.63
C PRO A 160 20.83 -3.91 -11.91
N THR A 161 21.53 -4.77 -12.65
CA THR A 161 22.58 -5.62 -12.09
C THR A 161 23.72 -4.74 -11.56
N PRO A 162 24.32 -5.06 -10.40
CA PRO A 162 25.49 -4.37 -9.88
C PRO A 162 26.62 -4.30 -10.92
N LYS A 163 27.43 -3.24 -10.88
CA LYS A 163 28.56 -3.07 -11.81
C LYS A 163 29.54 -4.24 -11.74
N ASN A 164 29.76 -4.77 -10.53
CA ASN A 164 30.60 -5.92 -10.27
C ASN A 164 29.87 -6.92 -9.37
N PHE A 165 29.88 -8.20 -9.75
CA PHE A 165 29.32 -9.28 -8.95
C PHE A 165 30.06 -10.59 -9.24
N GLY A 166 30.04 -11.51 -8.25
CA GLY A 166 30.67 -12.82 -8.33
C GLY A 166 29.63 -13.94 -8.26
N CYS A 167 30.08 -15.16 -8.52
CA CYS A 167 29.24 -16.34 -8.35
C CYS A 167 28.98 -16.58 -6.85
N PRO A 168 27.73 -16.83 -6.41
CA PRO A 168 27.42 -17.11 -5.00
C PRO A 168 28.19 -18.31 -4.44
N SER A 169 28.50 -19.30 -5.29
CA SER A 169 29.26 -20.51 -4.96
C SER A 169 30.78 -20.25 -4.85
N GLY A 170 31.22 -19.00 -5.00
CA GLY A 170 32.63 -18.60 -4.81
C GLY A 170 33.59 -19.03 -5.92
N CYS A 171 33.10 -19.64 -7.01
CA CYS A 171 33.97 -20.14 -8.09
C CYS A 171 34.68 -19.02 -8.87
N TYR A 172 34.03 -17.87 -8.99
CA TYR A 172 34.59 -16.65 -9.59
C TYR A 172 34.31 -15.48 -8.66
N GLY A 173 35.35 -14.68 -8.39
CA GLY A 173 35.27 -13.45 -7.59
C GLY A 173 34.46 -12.35 -8.27
N SER A 174 34.55 -11.13 -7.74
CA SER A 174 33.82 -9.96 -8.28
C SER A 174 34.28 -9.62 -9.70
N GLN A 175 33.46 -9.95 -10.69
CA GLN A 175 33.70 -9.67 -12.11
C GLN A 175 32.76 -8.57 -12.61
N THR A 176 33.15 -7.85 -13.66
CA THR A 176 32.34 -6.78 -14.26
C THR A 176 31.09 -7.33 -14.94
N GLN A 177 30.02 -6.55 -14.98
CA GLN A 177 28.79 -6.88 -15.73
C GLN A 177 29.08 -7.25 -17.20
N SER A 178 30.05 -6.59 -17.85
CA SER A 178 30.49 -6.91 -19.21
C SER A 178 31.07 -8.30 -19.37
N TRP A 179 31.75 -8.81 -18.34
CA TRP A 179 32.32 -10.15 -18.35
C TRP A 179 31.24 -11.24 -18.26
N TRP A 180 30.15 -10.96 -17.54
CA TRP A 180 29.02 -11.88 -17.41
C TRP A 180 28.04 -11.87 -18.60
N LYS A 181 28.10 -10.87 -19.49
CA LYS A 181 27.22 -10.79 -20.68
C LYS A 181 27.20 -12.06 -21.56
N PRO A 182 28.32 -12.73 -21.86
CA PRO A 182 28.34 -13.97 -22.64
C PRO A 182 27.71 -15.16 -21.91
N HIS A 183 27.62 -15.08 -20.58
CA HIS A 183 27.08 -16.11 -19.70
C HIS A 183 25.64 -15.84 -19.27
N MET A 184 25.05 -14.76 -19.79
CA MET A 184 23.66 -14.39 -19.57
C MET A 184 22.76 -15.31 -20.40
N GLN A 185 21.82 -15.97 -19.73
CA GLN A 185 20.78 -16.75 -20.39
C GLN A 185 19.63 -15.82 -20.77
N ARG A 186 19.17 -15.94 -22.01
CA ARG A 186 18.13 -15.11 -22.59
C ARG A 186 16.75 -15.64 -22.25
#